data_AF-A0A7C4IUI1-F1
#
_entry.id   AF-A0A7C4IUI1-F1
#
_cell.length_a   1.000
_cell.length_b   1.000
_cell.length_c   1.000
_cell.angle_alpha   90.00
_cell.angle_beta   90.00
_cell.angle_gamma   90.00
#
_symmetry.space_group_name_H-M   'P 1'
#
loop_
_entity.id
_entity.type
_entity.pdbx_description
1 polymer ?
#
loop_
_entity_poly.entity_id
_entity_poly.type
_entity_poly.pdbx_seq_one_letter_code
_entity_poly.pdbx_strand_id
1 'polypeptide(L)'
;PGTRLQIGLVWAGKPTPRDRSWPLPMLAPLLEDPRLAFYSLQVGPRAADLAAAGFDRLVLDLSPHLKDFSATAEVMNALDLIVTVDTAAAHLAGALGRPVFVLLRYVSDWRWMDDREDSPWYPTMRLFRQNQPDDFAGPVAHVRAAIARLAEAATKPTAAKP
;
A
#
# COMPACT_ATOMS: atom_id res chain seq x y z
N PRO A 1 0.85 -5.03 -25.54
CA PRO A 1 1.41 -4.33 -24.35
C PRO A 1 0.57 -4.68 -23.11
N GLY A 2 1.14 -5.44 -22.17
CA GLY A 2 0.45 -5.78 -20.93
C GLY A 2 0.22 -4.53 -20.08
N THR A 3 -0.97 -4.38 -19.51
CA THR A 3 -1.30 -3.29 -18.59
C THR A 3 -0.44 -3.42 -17.33
N ARG A 4 0.17 -2.31 -16.88
CA ARG A 4 0.90 -2.27 -15.60
C ARG A 4 -0.10 -2.41 -14.45
N LEU A 5 0.28 -3.11 -13.38
CA LEU A 5 -0.51 -3.18 -12.16
C LEU A 5 -0.47 -1.82 -11.47
N GLN A 6 -1.64 -1.22 -11.23
CA GLN A 6 -1.78 0.12 -10.67
C GLN A 6 -1.92 0.05 -9.15
N ILE A 7 -0.97 0.66 -8.43
CA ILE A 7 -0.84 0.53 -6.97
C ILE A 7 -0.95 1.89 -6.30
N GLY A 8 -1.89 2.02 -5.36
CA GLY A 8 -1.98 3.17 -4.46
C GLY A 8 -1.03 3.02 -3.28
N LEU A 9 -0.33 4.09 -2.89
CA LEU A 9 0.65 4.08 -1.80
C LEU A 9 0.33 5.13 -0.73
N VAL A 10 0.27 4.70 0.53
CA VAL A 10 0.22 5.58 1.73
C VAL A 10 1.26 5.10 2.72
N TRP A 11 2.23 5.95 3.06
CA TRP A 11 3.36 5.56 3.92
C TRP A 11 3.38 6.25 5.27
N ALA A 12 2.60 7.31 5.47
CA ALA A 12 2.65 8.10 6.68
C ALA A 12 1.28 8.35 7.30
N GLY A 13 1.24 8.23 8.62
CA GLY A 13 0.12 8.63 9.46
C GLY A 13 0.46 9.88 10.29
N LYS A 14 -0.41 10.20 11.23
CA LYS A 14 -0.08 11.18 12.28
C LYS A 14 0.96 10.58 13.24
N PRO A 15 1.95 11.37 13.71
CA PRO A 15 2.96 10.89 14.65
C PRO A 15 2.40 10.67 16.07
N THR A 16 1.25 11.27 16.39
CA THR A 16 0.60 11.17 17.70
C THR A 16 -0.73 10.42 17.60
N PRO A 17 -1.10 9.61 18.62
CA PRO A 17 -0.33 9.29 19.84
C PRO A 17 0.83 8.31 19.61
N ARG A 18 0.94 7.70 18.43
CA ARG A 18 2.03 6.79 18.06
C ARG A 18 2.31 6.95 16.57
N ASP A 19 3.60 6.97 16.20
CA ASP A 19 3.99 6.99 14.81
C ASP A 19 3.83 5.61 14.17
N ARG A 20 2.96 5.55 13.17
CA ARG A 20 2.65 4.35 12.38
C ARG A 20 3.26 4.43 10.98
N SER A 21 4.00 5.50 10.72
CA SER A 21 4.60 5.76 9.43
C SER A 21 5.74 4.80 9.14
N TRP A 22 5.96 4.58 7.86
CA TRP A 22 7.12 3.92 7.30
C TRP A 22 7.98 4.97 6.60
N PRO A 23 9.31 4.98 6.82
CA PRO A 23 10.19 5.86 6.07
C PRO A 23 10.06 5.53 4.58
N LEU A 24 9.65 6.52 3.78
CA LEU A 24 9.42 6.32 2.36
C LEU A 24 10.63 5.70 1.62
N PRO A 25 11.90 6.05 1.91
CA PRO A 25 13.06 5.40 1.31
C PRO A 25 13.13 3.87 1.51
N MET A 26 12.55 3.34 2.60
CA MET A 26 12.53 1.90 2.85
C MET A 26 11.56 1.16 1.91
N LEU A 27 10.66 1.88 1.23
CA LEU A 27 9.73 1.34 0.24
C LEU A 27 10.32 1.33 -1.18
N ALA A 28 11.52 1.87 -1.39
CA ALA A 28 12.19 1.92 -2.70
C ALA A 28 12.21 0.58 -3.45
N PRO A 29 12.46 -0.58 -2.80
CA PRO A 29 12.48 -1.87 -3.50
C PRO A 29 11.14 -2.25 -4.16
N LEU A 30 10.03 -1.65 -3.75
CA LEU A 30 8.72 -1.85 -4.39
C LEU A 30 8.62 -1.13 -5.74
N LEU A 31 9.37 -0.03 -5.91
CA LEU A 31 9.27 0.87 -7.06
C LEU A 31 10.14 0.41 -8.25
N GLU A 32 10.93 -0.65 -8.09
CA GLU A 32 11.91 -1.11 -9.08
C GLU A 32 11.31 -1.97 -10.21
N ASP A 33 10.13 -2.57 -10.01
CA ASP A 33 9.52 -3.47 -10.99
C ASP A 33 8.78 -2.67 -12.08
N PRO A 34 9.23 -2.73 -13.35
CA PRO A 34 8.64 -1.96 -14.44
C PRO A 34 7.21 -2.38 -14.81
N ARG A 35 6.72 -3.52 -14.30
CA ARG A 35 5.33 -3.98 -14.48
C ARG A 35 4.36 -3.23 -13.57
N LEU A 36 4.85 -2.40 -12.65
CA LEU A 36 4.05 -1.69 -11.66
C LEU A 36 3.97 -0.19 -12.01
N ALA A 37 2.86 0.43 -11.64
CA ALA A 37 2.67 1.87 -11.68
C ALA A 37 2.18 2.33 -10.30
N PHE A 38 2.90 3.25 -9.67
CA PHE A 38 2.60 3.72 -8.32
C PHE A 38 1.95 5.11 -8.32
N TYR A 39 0.96 5.25 -7.46
CA TYR A 39 0.19 6.47 -7.25
C TYR A 39 0.18 6.80 -5.76
N SER A 40 0.63 7.98 -5.38
CA SER A 40 0.56 8.41 -3.98
C SER A 40 -0.87 8.77 -3.63
N LEU A 41 -1.37 8.13 -2.58
CA LEU A 41 -2.61 8.48 -1.91
C LEU A 41 -2.35 9.20 -0.58
N GLN A 42 -1.10 9.65 -0.36
CA GLN A 42 -0.70 10.35 0.85
C GLN A 42 -1.26 11.77 0.84
N VAL A 43 -2.13 12.07 1.81
CA VAL A 43 -2.65 13.42 2.02
C VAL A 43 -1.88 14.11 3.13
N GLY A 44 -1.73 15.44 3.01
CA GLY A 44 -1.15 16.31 4.02
C GLY A 44 0.36 16.53 3.85
N PRO A 45 1.03 17.11 4.87
CA PRO A 45 2.41 17.60 4.75
C PRO A 45 3.42 16.53 4.32
N ARG A 46 3.16 15.25 4.64
CA ARG A 46 4.02 14.12 4.30
C ARG A 46 4.00 13.76 2.82
N ALA A 47 3.11 14.33 2.00
CA ALA A 47 3.21 14.23 0.54
C ALA A 47 4.54 14.79 0.00
N ALA A 48 5.12 15.79 0.69
CA ALA A 48 6.43 16.35 0.36
C ALA A 48 7.59 15.34 0.48
N ASP A 49 7.40 14.23 1.18
CA ASP A 49 8.41 13.17 1.31
C ASP A 49 8.80 12.60 -0.07
N LEU A 50 7.89 12.59 -1.06
CA LEU A 50 8.18 12.11 -2.42
C LEU A 50 9.32 12.89 -3.05
N ALA A 51 9.22 14.21 -3.05
CA ALA A 51 10.25 15.08 -3.61
C ALA A 51 11.54 14.99 -2.78
N ALA A 52 11.42 14.96 -1.45
CA ALA A 52 12.58 14.84 -0.57
C ALA A 52 13.36 13.53 -0.74
N ALA A 53 12.67 12.43 -1.07
CA ALA A 53 13.26 11.12 -1.35
C ALA A 53 13.65 10.93 -2.83
N GLY A 54 13.29 11.86 -3.73
CA GLY A 54 13.54 11.73 -5.17
C GLY A 54 12.66 10.69 -5.89
N PHE A 55 11.47 10.42 -5.36
CA PHE A 55 10.51 9.44 -5.91
C PHE A 55 9.37 10.08 -6.71
N ASP A 56 9.39 11.39 -6.91
CA ASP A 56 8.43 12.17 -7.71
C ASP A 56 8.32 11.68 -9.17
N ARG A 57 9.37 11.04 -9.70
CA ARG A 57 9.36 10.41 -11.04
C ARG A 57 8.87 8.97 -11.06
N LEU A 58 8.81 8.30 -9.91
CA LEU A 58 8.43 6.89 -9.79
C LEU A 58 7.00 6.72 -9.26
N VAL A 59 6.50 7.70 -8.51
CA VAL A 59 5.17 7.70 -7.88
C VAL A 59 4.45 8.97 -8.28
N LEU A 60 3.33 8.83 -9.01
CA LEU A 60 2.50 9.98 -9.37
C LEU A 60 1.73 10.48 -8.14
N ASP A 61 1.90 11.74 -7.77
CA ASP A 61 1.17 12.30 -6.63
C ASP A 61 -0.28 12.65 -7.00
N LEU A 62 -1.23 11.93 -6.41
CA LEU A 62 -2.66 12.19 -6.55
C LEU A 62 -3.22 13.03 -5.41
N SER A 63 -2.41 13.42 -4.41
CA SER A 63 -2.85 14.20 -3.26
C SER A 63 -3.70 15.45 -3.60
N PRO A 64 -3.48 16.19 -4.71
CA PRO A 64 -4.32 17.33 -5.07
C PRO A 64 -5.78 16.98 -5.41
N HIS A 65 -6.05 15.71 -5.74
CA HIS A 65 -7.39 15.19 -6.09
C HIS A 65 -8.14 14.60 -4.89
N LEU A 66 -7.46 14.36 -3.76
CA LEU A 66 -8.00 13.65 -2.59
C LEU A 66 -8.61 14.62 -1.57
N LYS A 67 -9.68 15.30 -1.98
CA LYS A 67 -10.30 16.38 -1.20
C LYS A 67 -11.13 15.88 -0.01
N ASP A 68 -11.70 14.69 -0.14
CA ASP A 68 -12.50 14.03 0.88
C ASP A 68 -12.44 12.49 0.70
N PHE A 69 -13.15 11.77 1.57
CA PHE A 69 -13.20 10.30 1.50
C PHE A 69 -13.92 9.78 0.26
N SER A 70 -14.85 10.53 -0.32
CA SER A 70 -15.55 10.14 -1.55
C SER A 70 -14.61 10.19 -2.74
N ALA A 71 -13.88 11.29 -2.91
CA ALA A 71 -12.86 11.44 -3.95
C ALA A 71 -11.73 10.41 -3.77
N THR A 72 -11.35 10.13 -2.52
CA THR A 72 -10.36 9.08 -2.22
C THR A 72 -10.87 7.70 -2.63
N ALA A 73 -12.14 7.38 -2.34
CA ALA A 73 -12.76 6.11 -2.71
C ALA A 73 -12.84 5.92 -4.23
N GLU A 74 -13.19 6.97 -4.97
CA GLU A 74 -13.22 6.97 -6.44
C GLU A 74 -11.85 6.59 -7.01
N VAL A 75 -10.78 7.24 -6.53
CA VAL A 75 -9.41 6.90 -6.93
C VAL A 75 -9.04 5.46 -6.56
N MET A 76 -9.34 5.01 -5.33
CA MET A 76 -9.03 3.65 -4.89
C MET A 76 -9.74 2.57 -5.73
N ASN A 77 -10.95 2.85 -6.23
CA ASN A 77 -11.68 1.91 -7.09
C ASN A 77 -11.04 1.71 -8.46
N ALA A 78 -10.26 2.69 -8.94
CA ALA A 78 -9.53 2.62 -10.21
C ALA A 78 -8.15 1.92 -10.09
N LEU A 79 -7.70 1.57 -8.88
CA LEU A 79 -6.39 0.97 -8.63
C LEU A 79 -6.51 -0.51 -8.30
N ASP A 80 -5.60 -1.34 -8.79
CA ASP A 80 -5.62 -2.79 -8.61
C ASP A 80 -5.29 -3.23 -7.17
N LEU A 81 -4.46 -2.47 -6.47
CA LEU A 81 -4.00 -2.75 -5.11
C LEU A 81 -3.77 -1.45 -4.34
N ILE A 82 -4.10 -1.45 -3.06
CA ILE A 82 -3.71 -0.38 -2.12
C ILE A 82 -2.66 -0.92 -1.16
N VAL A 83 -1.48 -0.29 -1.11
CA VAL A 83 -0.44 -0.53 -0.11
C VAL A 83 -0.46 0.66 0.85
N THR A 84 -0.72 0.41 2.13
CA THR A 84 -0.94 1.47 3.11
C THR A 84 -0.36 1.12 4.46
N VAL A 85 -0.20 2.10 5.33
CA VAL A 85 0.04 1.92 6.76
C VAL A 85 -1.27 2.02 7.54
N ASP A 86 -1.24 1.75 8.85
CA ASP A 86 -2.39 1.88 9.76
C ASP A 86 -2.91 3.33 9.83
N THR A 87 -3.84 3.64 8.93
CA THR A 87 -4.49 4.95 8.72
C THR A 87 -5.94 4.75 8.25
N ALA A 88 -6.71 5.84 8.16
CA ALA A 88 -8.06 5.81 7.60
C ALA A 88 -8.10 5.26 6.17
N ALA A 89 -7.01 5.39 5.38
CA ALA A 89 -6.93 4.84 4.03
C ALA A 89 -7.02 3.30 4.01
N ALA A 90 -6.46 2.62 5.02
CA ALA A 90 -6.56 1.17 5.16
C ALA A 90 -8.02 0.74 5.35
N HIS A 91 -8.72 1.41 6.26
CA HIS A 91 -10.12 1.12 6.56
C HIS A 91 -11.04 1.45 5.39
N LEU A 92 -10.82 2.58 4.69
CA LEU A 92 -11.59 2.94 3.51
C LEU A 92 -11.42 1.88 2.41
N ALA A 93 -10.17 1.53 2.07
CA ALA A 93 -9.90 0.53 1.04
C ALA A 93 -10.49 -0.85 1.39
N GLY A 94 -10.40 -1.25 2.67
CA GLY A 94 -11.02 -2.47 3.17
C GLY A 94 -12.56 -2.46 3.09
N ALA A 95 -13.19 -1.34 3.44
CA ALA A 95 -14.64 -1.17 3.35
C ALA A 95 -15.15 -1.16 1.90
N LEU A 96 -14.32 -0.71 0.95
CA LEU A 96 -14.60 -0.76 -0.50
C LEU A 96 -14.37 -2.16 -1.10
N GLY A 97 -13.88 -3.14 -0.33
CA GLY A 97 -13.55 -4.46 -0.84
C GLY A 97 -12.41 -4.47 -1.86
N ARG A 98 -11.54 -3.44 -1.85
CA ARG A 98 -10.33 -3.42 -2.69
C ARG A 98 -9.29 -4.39 -2.13
N PRO A 99 -8.43 -4.99 -2.96
CA PRO A 99 -7.22 -5.64 -2.46
C PRO A 99 -6.36 -4.64 -1.67
N VAL A 100 -5.98 -4.97 -0.44
CA VAL A 100 -5.18 -4.08 0.42
C VAL A 100 -4.05 -4.82 1.11
N PHE A 101 -2.85 -4.26 1.06
CA PHE A 101 -1.72 -4.65 1.90
C PHE A 101 -1.47 -3.58 2.95
N VAL A 102 -1.49 -3.96 4.23
CA VAL A 102 -1.23 -3.06 5.36
C VAL A 102 0.14 -3.34 5.94
N LEU A 103 1.00 -2.34 5.90
CA LEU A 103 2.31 -2.31 6.53
C LEU A 103 2.17 -1.89 8.01
N LEU A 104 2.47 -2.81 8.91
CA LEU A 104 2.32 -2.66 10.35
C LEU A 104 3.68 -2.53 11.04
N ARG A 105 3.80 -1.55 11.94
CA ARG A 105 4.95 -1.43 12.85
C ARG A 105 4.97 -2.62 13.83
N TYR A 106 6.12 -2.85 14.46
CA TYR A 106 6.26 -3.92 15.45
C TYR A 106 5.17 -3.88 16.53
N VAL A 107 4.95 -2.70 17.13
CA VAL A 107 3.82 -2.45 18.03
C VAL A 107 2.66 -1.86 17.24
N SER A 108 1.59 -2.65 17.09
CA SER A 108 0.37 -2.26 16.37
C SER A 108 -0.84 -2.22 17.29
N ASP A 109 -1.92 -1.59 16.82
CA ASP A 109 -3.20 -1.57 17.54
C ASP A 109 -3.85 -2.97 17.57
N TRP A 110 -4.56 -3.28 18.65
CA TRP A 110 -5.17 -4.60 18.90
C TRP A 110 -6.06 -5.08 17.75
N ARG A 111 -6.68 -4.17 16.99
CA ARG A 111 -7.55 -4.49 15.85
C ARG A 111 -6.83 -5.23 14.73
N TRP A 112 -5.50 -5.10 14.67
CA TRP A 112 -4.65 -5.80 13.70
C TRP A 112 -4.26 -7.20 14.14
N MET A 113 -4.70 -7.63 15.33
CA MET A 113 -4.42 -8.93 15.94
C MET A 113 -2.91 -9.21 16.05
N ASP A 114 -2.56 -10.38 16.56
CA ASP A 114 -1.19 -10.91 16.53
C ASP A 114 -1.20 -12.26 15.81
N ASP A 115 -0.02 -12.70 15.34
CA ASP A 115 0.23 -14.01 14.72
C ASP A 115 -0.67 -14.39 13.53
N ARG A 116 -1.09 -13.39 12.74
CA ARG A 116 -1.84 -13.61 11.50
C ARG A 116 -1.52 -12.57 10.42
N GLU A 117 -1.73 -12.98 9.17
CA GLU A 117 -1.52 -12.12 8.00
C GLU A 117 -2.83 -11.65 7.35
N ASP A 118 -3.99 -12.08 7.82
CA ASP A 118 -5.31 -11.65 7.32
C ASP A 118 -6.01 -10.72 8.32
N SER A 119 -7.04 -10.00 7.85
CA SER A 119 -7.86 -9.13 8.69
C SER A 119 -9.23 -9.76 8.98
N PRO A 120 -9.64 -9.91 10.25
CA PRO A 120 -11.00 -10.37 10.58
C PRO A 120 -12.07 -9.35 10.18
N TRP A 121 -11.68 -8.09 9.91
CA TRP A 121 -12.57 -6.99 9.58
C TRP A 121 -12.76 -6.80 8.07
N TYR A 122 -11.73 -7.11 7.28
CA TYR A 122 -11.69 -6.83 5.84
C TYR A 122 -11.16 -8.04 5.08
N PRO A 123 -12.02 -8.84 4.41
CA PRO A 123 -11.63 -10.09 3.77
C PRO A 123 -10.57 -9.96 2.66
N THR A 124 -10.44 -8.78 2.06
CA THR A 124 -9.49 -8.50 0.96
C THR A 124 -8.14 -7.95 1.44
N MET A 125 -7.96 -7.83 2.76
CA MET A 125 -6.81 -7.20 3.37
C MET A 125 -5.80 -8.24 3.86
N ARG A 126 -4.52 -7.98 3.59
CA ARG A 126 -3.38 -8.74 4.10
C ARG A 126 -2.44 -7.84 4.89
N LEU A 127 -1.94 -8.34 6.01
CA LEU A 127 -1.12 -7.65 6.99
C LEU A 127 0.35 -8.07 6.83
N PHE A 128 1.25 -7.09 6.83
CA PHE A 128 2.69 -7.28 6.75
C PHE A 128 3.34 -6.54 7.92
N ARG A 129 3.88 -7.29 8.88
CA ARG A 129 4.32 -6.76 10.17
C ARG A 129 5.82 -6.89 10.35
N GLN A 130 6.43 -5.89 10.98
CA GLN A 130 7.82 -6.00 11.43
C GLN A 130 7.96 -7.13 12.44
N ASN A 131 8.98 -7.98 12.29
CA ASN A 131 9.27 -9.05 13.25
C ASN A 131 9.99 -8.54 14.51
N GLN A 132 10.63 -7.39 14.39
CA GLN A 132 11.31 -6.67 15.47
C GLN A 132 11.17 -5.16 15.25
N PRO A 133 11.35 -4.31 16.29
CA PRO A 133 11.36 -2.86 16.11
C PRO A 133 12.30 -2.43 14.99
N ASP A 134 11.81 -1.55 14.13
CA ASP A 134 12.56 -0.93 13.02
C ASP A 134 13.09 -1.88 11.94
N ASP A 135 12.61 -3.14 11.90
CA ASP A 135 12.77 -4.00 10.73
C ASP A 135 11.78 -3.60 9.63
N PHE A 136 12.24 -2.78 8.69
CA PHE A 136 11.46 -2.42 7.50
C PHE A 136 11.74 -3.36 6.31
N ALA A 137 12.95 -3.92 6.23
CA ALA A 137 13.40 -4.68 5.07
C ALA A 137 12.65 -6.01 4.92
N GLY A 138 12.44 -6.74 6.02
CA GLY A 138 11.74 -8.03 5.99
C GLY A 138 10.32 -7.92 5.42
N PRO A 139 9.45 -7.06 5.99
CA PRO A 139 8.09 -6.92 5.49
C PRO A 139 8.03 -6.34 4.07
N VAL A 140 8.93 -5.41 3.70
CA VAL A 140 9.00 -4.87 2.32
C VAL A 140 9.36 -5.98 1.33
N ALA A 141 10.30 -6.86 1.66
CA ALA A 141 10.61 -8.02 0.81
C ALA A 141 9.40 -8.94 0.62
N HIS A 142 8.62 -9.16 1.68
CA HIS A 142 7.38 -9.96 1.61
C HIS A 142 6.30 -9.28 0.76
N VAL A 143 6.11 -7.97 0.89
CA VAL A 143 5.19 -7.19 0.04
C VAL A 143 5.63 -7.26 -1.43
N ARG A 144 6.92 -7.05 -1.71
CA ARG A 144 7.48 -7.14 -3.07
C ARG A 144 7.19 -8.49 -3.70
N ALA A 145 7.44 -9.59 -2.97
CA ALA A 145 7.15 -10.93 -3.45
C ALA A 145 5.65 -11.17 -3.69
N ALA A 146 4.78 -10.63 -2.84
CA ALA A 146 3.33 -10.73 -3.02
C ALA A 146 2.84 -9.96 -4.26
N ILE A 147 3.34 -8.73 -4.47
CA ILE A 147 3.01 -7.90 -5.64
C ILE A 147 3.52 -8.57 -6.93
N ALA A 148 4.74 -9.11 -6.92
CA ALA A 148 5.31 -9.78 -8.09
C ALA A 148 4.44 -10.96 -8.56
N ARG A 149 3.88 -11.74 -7.63
CA ARG A 149 2.93 -12.83 -7.96
C ARG A 149 1.62 -12.30 -8.55
N LEU A 150 1.12 -11.16 -8.07
CA LEU A 150 -0.07 -10.51 -8.66
C LEU A 150 0.22 -10.04 -10.09
N ALA A 151 1.38 -9.42 -10.34
CA ALA A 151 1.79 -9.00 -11.67
C ALA A 151 1.98 -10.17 -12.64
N GLU A 152 2.52 -11.30 -12.16
CA GLU A 152 2.62 -12.54 -12.95
C GLU A 152 1.25 -13.15 -13.27
N ALA A 153 0.31 -13.14 -12.31
CA ALA A 153 -1.04 -13.63 -12.54
C ALA A 153 -1.80 -12.77 -13.56
N ALA A 154 -1.63 -11.45 -13.52
CA ALA A 154 -2.26 -10.51 -14.46
C ALA A 154 -1.72 -10.61 -15.89
N THR A 155 -0.50 -11.13 -16.07
CA THR A 155 0.16 -11.27 -17.37
C THR A 155 -0.06 -12.63 -18.04
N LYS A 156 -0.51 -13.65 -17.29
CA LYS A 156 -0.91 -14.94 -17.86
C LYS A 156 -2.28 -14.79 -18.53
N PRO A 157 -2.43 -15.15 -19.83
CA PRO A 157 -3.76 -15.22 -20.44
C PRO A 157 -4.59 -16.21 -19.64
N THR A 158 -5.78 -15.81 -19.22
CA THR A 158 -6.77 -16.74 -18.67
C THR A 158 -7.00 -17.82 -19.73
N ALA A 159 -6.49 -19.03 -19.50
CA ALA A 159 -6.76 -20.14 -20.40
C ALA A 159 -8.28 -20.30 -20.47
N ALA A 160 -8.84 -20.05 -21.64
CA ALA A 160 -10.26 -20.25 -21.88
C ALA A 160 -10.60 -21.69 -21.49
N LYS A 161 -11.53 -21.83 -20.54
CA LYS A 161 -12.05 -23.13 -20.11
C LYS A 161 -12.78 -23.75 -21.32
N PRO A 162 -12.56 -25.04 -21.64
CA PRO A 162 -13.19 -25.70 -22.79
C PRO A 162 -14.72 -25.73 -22.66
#